data_AF-A0A3N1GGV6-F1
#
_entry.id   AF-A0A3N1GGV6-F1
#
_cell.length_a   1.000
_cell.length_b   1.000
_cell.length_c   1.000
_cell.angle_alpha   90.00
_cell.angle_beta   90.00
_cell.angle_gamma   90.00
#
_symmetry.space_group_name_H-M   'P 1'
#
loop_
_entity.id
_entity.type
_entity.pdbx_description
1 polymer ?
#
loop_
_entity_poly.entity_id
_entity_poly.type
_entity_poly.pdbx_seq_one_letter_code
_entity_poly.pdbx_strand_id
1 'polypeptide(L)'
;MSVASSLRVEDINPDDYSDGVLYLPLGIELQPRRRADWGHPTRPGLPELVAEDRPHGISGRKLLCLLCMRLMAERGQQVEPVWMTFVRTRFGPVFRHENGRSPHEEHIPESDTHKALKEREASAWEATGAQVLVEEWRPRAKRRPDVLAVSARLTVAGEVQHSTISPSLVGRRQKALAAAGDRVVWTTDRDASDIHFLRRVPHLAVPALDDHRMYLRSRTPLLNVVTGWTFFEEQRCGWADIWRGSSRCPVSGRAVPCGKTHVYPSLNVKEYKADPDAVFPFGETVHLDSLLEGILNETWVPYRVQADRTTWVPAAAYERFVEERGHYGDPDMPGQLRIGRGQAQRVCEQNARPVGAASPVPMPVPVAPKPVETKPVPVPPIPLPVAPKPVEAKPALVPPASEEVEAQGRGVDAVCCGKKVAAWAGRPLQLGCQLCPNSPTYYRR
;
A
#
# COMPACT_ATOMS: atom_id res chain seq x y z
N MET A 1 -34.08 38.24 18.79
CA MET A 1 -33.91 36.97 18.04
C MET A 1 -33.78 37.34 16.58
N SER A 2 -32.56 37.36 16.07
CA SER A 2 -32.26 37.78 14.70
C SER A 2 -32.78 36.73 13.72
N VAL A 3 -33.51 37.18 12.72
CA VAL A 3 -33.97 36.37 11.59
C VAL A 3 -32.71 35.81 10.91
N ALA A 4 -32.43 34.52 11.09
CA ALA A 4 -31.38 33.86 10.33
C ALA A 4 -31.79 33.94 8.86
N SER A 5 -31.02 34.67 8.06
CA SER A 5 -31.12 34.62 6.60
C SER A 5 -31.01 33.15 6.20
N SER A 6 -32.09 32.59 5.65
CA SER A 6 -32.10 31.21 5.19
C SER A 6 -31.17 31.14 3.98
N LEU A 7 -29.95 30.63 4.19
CA LEU A 7 -29.00 30.39 3.11
C LEU A 7 -29.69 29.56 2.02
N ARG A 8 -29.85 30.15 0.83
CA ARG A 8 -30.45 29.45 -0.30
C ARG A 8 -29.40 28.60 -0.97
N VAL A 9 -29.83 27.48 -1.54
CA VAL A 9 -28.89 26.51 -2.10
C VAL A 9 -28.17 27.07 -3.32
N GLU A 10 -28.87 27.94 -4.06
CA GLU A 10 -28.40 28.59 -5.28
C GLU A 10 -27.27 29.60 -5.00
N ASP A 11 -27.17 30.10 -3.76
CA ASP A 11 -26.16 31.07 -3.34
C ASP A 11 -24.88 30.40 -2.81
N ILE A 12 -24.83 29.07 -2.78
CA ILE A 12 -23.69 28.31 -2.24
C ILE A 12 -22.62 28.18 -3.31
N ASN A 13 -21.50 28.87 -3.10
CA ASN A 13 -20.26 28.57 -3.79
C ASN A 13 -19.49 27.46 -3.04
N PRO A 14 -19.33 26.25 -3.60
CA PRO A 14 -18.63 25.16 -2.92
C PRO A 14 -17.13 25.45 -2.69
N ASP A 15 -16.55 26.42 -3.40
CA ASP A 15 -15.14 26.81 -3.22
C ASP A 15 -14.89 27.58 -1.91
N ASP A 16 -15.93 28.11 -1.28
CA ASP A 16 -15.84 28.86 -0.01
C ASP A 16 -15.69 27.94 1.21
N TYR A 17 -15.73 26.62 1.01
CA TYR A 17 -15.81 25.62 2.08
C TYR A 17 -14.62 24.64 2.10
N SER A 18 -14.57 23.77 3.10
CA SER A 18 -13.52 22.76 3.30
C SER A 18 -13.91 21.34 2.88
N ASP A 19 -14.78 21.17 1.87
CA ASP A 19 -15.22 19.88 1.30
C ASP A 19 -16.08 18.97 2.20
N GLY A 20 -16.62 19.50 3.28
CA GLY A 20 -17.46 18.79 4.24
C GLY A 20 -18.93 18.67 3.81
N VAL A 21 -19.79 18.49 4.80
CA VAL A 21 -21.25 18.42 4.61
C VAL A 21 -21.88 19.71 5.08
N LEU A 22 -22.48 20.49 4.17
CA LEU A 22 -23.17 21.72 4.58
C LEU A 22 -24.52 21.38 5.23
N TYR A 23 -24.71 21.81 6.47
CA TYR A 23 -25.97 21.76 7.18
C TYR A 23 -26.71 23.09 7.04
N LEU A 24 -27.66 23.12 6.11
CA LEU A 24 -28.38 24.31 5.67
C LEU A 24 -29.14 25.05 6.78
N PRO A 25 -29.85 24.39 7.73
CA PRO A 25 -30.59 25.08 8.78
C PRO A 25 -29.75 26.04 9.62
N LEU A 26 -28.46 25.77 9.76
CA LEU A 26 -27.53 26.61 10.51
C LEU A 26 -26.48 27.29 9.64
N GLY A 27 -26.50 27.08 8.31
CA GLY A 27 -25.51 27.62 7.38
C GLY A 27 -24.07 27.25 7.73
N ILE A 28 -23.84 26.06 8.31
CA ILE A 28 -22.50 25.63 8.73
C ILE A 28 -22.05 24.36 8.01
N GLU A 29 -20.76 24.29 7.76
CA GLU A 29 -20.11 23.10 7.22
C GLU A 29 -19.73 22.13 8.34
N LEU A 30 -20.21 20.90 8.24
CA LEU A 30 -19.85 19.79 9.12
C LEU A 30 -18.61 19.09 8.58
N GLN A 31 -17.63 18.87 9.46
CA GLN A 31 -16.35 18.20 9.17
C GLN A 31 -16.26 16.90 9.98
N PRO A 32 -17.07 15.87 9.66
CA PRO A 32 -17.22 14.67 10.48
C PRO A 32 -15.94 13.83 10.58
N ARG A 33 -15.04 13.94 9.60
CA ARG A 33 -13.74 13.27 9.62
C ARG A 33 -12.76 13.92 10.60
N ARG A 34 -12.76 15.26 10.70
CA ARG A 34 -11.71 16.03 11.35
C ARG A 34 -11.81 16.06 12.87
N ARG A 35 -13.03 16.13 13.40
CA ARG A 35 -13.25 16.33 14.83
C ARG A 35 -14.54 15.69 15.30
N ALA A 36 -14.58 15.26 16.56
CA ALA A 36 -15.78 14.72 17.19
C ALA A 36 -16.93 15.74 17.26
N ASP A 37 -16.60 17.03 17.36
CA ASP A 37 -17.53 18.17 17.32
C ASP A 37 -17.92 18.61 15.89
N TRP A 38 -17.50 17.84 14.88
CA TRP A 38 -17.68 18.11 13.45
C TRP A 38 -17.17 19.49 13.00
N GLY A 39 -16.14 20.03 13.66
CA GLY A 39 -15.53 21.30 13.31
C GLY A 39 -16.09 22.50 14.08
N HIS A 40 -17.02 22.30 15.01
CA HIS A 40 -17.72 23.38 15.73
C HIS A 40 -17.61 23.21 17.26
N PRO A 41 -16.44 23.47 17.87
CA PRO A 41 -16.23 23.29 19.31
C PRO A 41 -17.13 24.16 20.18
N THR A 42 -17.60 25.29 19.66
CA THR A 42 -18.53 26.21 20.34
C THR A 42 -19.98 25.73 20.30
N ARG A 43 -20.27 24.58 19.68
CA ARG A 43 -21.62 23.98 19.56
C ARG A 43 -21.61 22.54 20.08
N PRO A 44 -21.39 22.33 21.40
CA PRO A 44 -21.55 21.01 21.99
C PRO A 44 -22.98 20.50 21.74
N GLY A 45 -23.13 19.25 21.30
CA GLY A 45 -24.44 18.67 20.94
C GLY A 45 -24.86 18.83 19.48
N LEU A 46 -24.01 19.44 18.62
CA LEU A 46 -24.28 19.54 17.18
C LEU A 46 -24.55 18.17 16.53
N PRO A 47 -23.82 17.07 16.87
CA PRO A 47 -24.13 15.75 16.33
C PRO A 47 -25.53 15.24 16.67
N GLU A 48 -25.99 15.46 17.89
CA GLU A 48 -27.33 15.10 18.38
C GLU A 48 -28.39 15.95 17.67
N LEU A 49 -28.18 17.27 17.60
CA LEU A 49 -29.08 18.20 16.93
C LEU A 49 -29.30 17.80 15.47
N VAL A 50 -28.22 17.54 14.72
CA VAL A 50 -28.34 17.11 13.32
C VAL A 50 -29.02 15.74 13.25
N ALA A 51 -28.72 14.81 14.16
CA ALA A 51 -29.33 13.48 14.15
C ALA A 51 -30.85 13.50 14.37
N GLU A 52 -31.32 14.40 15.23
CA GLU A 52 -32.72 14.58 15.63
C GLU A 52 -33.51 15.44 14.63
N ASP A 53 -32.84 16.32 13.89
CA ASP A 53 -33.44 17.23 12.91
C ASP A 53 -33.82 16.52 11.59
N ARG A 54 -34.66 15.49 11.69
CA ARG A 54 -35.19 14.71 10.58
C ARG A 54 -36.42 15.37 9.92
N PRO A 55 -36.75 15.01 8.67
CA PRO A 55 -35.98 14.17 7.75
C PRO A 55 -34.75 14.88 7.19
N HIS A 56 -33.75 14.10 6.76
CA HIS A 56 -32.57 14.59 6.02
C HIS A 56 -32.77 14.46 4.51
N GLY A 57 -31.75 14.78 3.70
CA GLY A 57 -31.77 14.46 2.28
C GLY A 57 -32.52 15.44 1.39
N ILE A 58 -32.96 14.97 0.22
CA ILE A 58 -33.83 15.66 -0.74
C ILE A 58 -35.15 16.04 -0.07
N SER A 59 -35.69 15.14 0.75
CA SER A 59 -36.97 15.36 1.44
C SER A 59 -36.85 16.41 2.54
N GLY A 60 -35.74 16.41 3.29
CA GLY A 60 -35.46 17.42 4.31
C GLY A 60 -34.88 18.73 3.79
N ARG A 61 -34.20 18.68 2.64
CA ARG A 61 -33.34 19.74 2.09
C ARG A 61 -32.40 20.36 3.13
N LYS A 62 -31.68 19.52 3.88
CA LYS A 62 -30.85 19.98 5.03
C LYS A 62 -29.35 19.75 4.90
N LEU A 63 -28.92 18.77 4.12
CA LEU A 63 -27.52 18.34 4.06
C LEU A 63 -27.04 18.28 2.61
N LEU A 64 -25.93 18.96 2.31
CA LEU A 64 -25.32 18.99 0.98
C LEU A 64 -23.87 18.51 1.01
N CYS A 65 -23.46 17.78 -0.01
CA CYS A 65 -22.09 17.34 -0.25
C CYS A 65 -21.31 18.45 -0.98
N LEU A 66 -20.51 19.22 -0.25
CA LEU A 66 -19.73 20.32 -0.82
C LEU A 66 -18.63 19.81 -1.75
N LEU A 67 -18.01 18.67 -1.43
CA LEU A 67 -16.99 18.05 -2.29
C LEU A 67 -17.53 17.67 -3.68
N CYS A 68 -18.70 17.05 -3.78
CA CYS A 68 -19.29 16.74 -5.09
C CYS A 68 -19.61 18.01 -5.88
N MET A 69 -20.16 19.03 -5.21
CA MET A 69 -20.49 20.30 -5.84
C MET A 69 -19.23 20.99 -6.39
N ARG A 70 -18.13 21.00 -5.63
CA ARG A 70 -16.82 21.48 -6.09
C ARG A 70 -16.32 20.67 -7.28
N LEU A 71 -16.35 19.35 -7.22
CA LEU A 71 -15.89 18.49 -8.32
C LEU A 71 -16.71 18.70 -9.60
N MET A 72 -17.99 19.08 -9.51
CA MET A 72 -18.78 19.51 -10.68
C MET A 72 -18.28 20.85 -11.22
N ALA A 73 -18.09 21.84 -10.33
CA ALA A 73 -17.58 23.16 -10.69
C ALA A 73 -16.22 23.08 -11.41
N GLU A 74 -15.28 22.31 -10.84
CA GLU A 74 -13.95 22.10 -11.43
C GLU A 74 -13.97 21.43 -12.81
N ARG A 75 -15.04 20.71 -13.14
CA ARG A 75 -15.25 20.07 -14.44
C ARG A 75 -16.01 20.97 -15.42
N GLY A 76 -16.34 22.21 -15.03
CA GLY A 76 -17.19 23.11 -15.81
C GLY A 76 -18.62 22.60 -15.97
N GLN A 77 -19.07 21.72 -15.07
CA GLN A 77 -20.45 21.23 -15.06
C GLN A 77 -21.34 22.22 -14.31
N GLN A 78 -22.62 22.26 -14.66
CA GLN A 78 -23.60 22.98 -13.85
C GLN A 78 -23.60 22.41 -12.43
N VAL A 79 -23.37 23.27 -11.45
CA VAL A 79 -23.33 22.86 -10.04
C VAL A 79 -24.75 22.64 -9.55
N GLU A 80 -25.13 21.38 -9.40
CA GLU A 80 -26.42 20.98 -8.84
C GLU A 80 -26.29 20.58 -7.37
N PRO A 81 -27.36 20.76 -6.55
CA PRO A 81 -27.34 20.35 -5.15
C PRO A 81 -27.14 18.85 -5.01
N VAL A 82 -26.09 18.44 -4.29
CA VAL A 82 -25.84 17.02 -4.02
C VAL A 82 -26.30 16.68 -2.61
N TRP A 83 -27.53 16.21 -2.52
CA TRP A 83 -28.19 15.90 -1.25
C TRP A 83 -27.59 14.70 -0.51
N MET A 84 -27.50 14.85 0.80
CA MET A 84 -27.00 13.84 1.72
C MET A 84 -28.02 13.46 2.79
N THR A 85 -27.94 12.22 3.26
CA THR A 85 -28.69 11.74 4.42
C THR A 85 -27.75 11.29 5.51
N PHE A 86 -28.15 11.58 6.76
CA PHE A 86 -27.42 11.19 7.95
C PHE A 86 -27.92 9.83 8.45
N VAL A 87 -26.99 8.91 8.72
CA VAL A 87 -27.27 7.57 9.23
C VAL A 87 -26.40 7.30 10.44
N ARG A 88 -27.01 6.97 11.58
CA ARG A 88 -26.26 6.41 12.71
C ARG A 88 -25.95 4.94 12.42
N THR A 89 -24.67 4.60 12.43
CA THR A 89 -24.20 3.22 12.33
C THR A 89 -23.55 2.78 13.64
N ARG A 90 -23.29 1.48 13.80
CA ARG A 90 -22.51 0.97 14.95
C ARG A 90 -21.08 1.52 15.02
N PHE A 91 -20.58 2.08 13.92
CA PHE A 91 -19.25 2.69 13.80
C PHE A 91 -19.29 4.21 13.87
N GLY A 92 -20.44 4.79 14.24
CA GLY A 92 -20.64 6.23 14.33
C GLY A 92 -21.50 6.82 13.21
N PRO A 93 -21.61 8.16 13.19
CA PRO A 93 -22.43 8.90 12.23
C PRO A 93 -21.85 8.85 10.82
N VAL A 94 -22.66 8.52 9.81
CA VAL A 94 -22.22 8.51 8.40
C VAL A 94 -23.15 9.38 7.58
N PHE A 95 -22.59 10.25 6.74
CA PHE A 95 -23.34 11.01 5.75
C PHE A 95 -23.27 10.29 4.41
N ARG A 96 -24.41 9.87 3.86
CA ARG A 96 -24.50 9.13 2.59
C ARG A 96 -25.12 9.99 1.51
N HIS A 97 -24.71 9.81 0.27
CA HIS A 97 -25.43 10.40 -0.84
C HIS A 97 -26.79 9.73 -0.99
N GLU A 98 -27.84 10.52 -1.18
CA GLU A 98 -29.20 9.99 -1.34
C GLU A 98 -29.41 9.22 -2.63
N ASN A 99 -28.65 9.56 -3.68
CA ASN A 99 -28.66 8.85 -4.96
C ASN A 99 -27.98 7.47 -4.91
N GLY A 100 -27.73 6.92 -3.72
CA GLY A 100 -27.13 5.61 -3.50
C GLY A 100 -25.62 5.55 -3.77
N ARG A 101 -24.97 6.67 -4.12
CA ARG A 101 -23.51 6.71 -4.27
C ARG A 101 -22.84 6.49 -2.91
N SER A 102 -21.74 5.76 -2.90
CA SER A 102 -20.91 5.62 -1.70
C SER A 102 -20.54 7.00 -1.14
N PRO A 103 -20.54 7.15 0.19
CA PRO A 103 -20.06 8.38 0.80
C PRO A 103 -18.60 8.63 0.43
N HIS A 104 -18.21 9.90 0.40
CA HIS A 104 -16.81 10.29 0.34
C HIS A 104 -16.11 9.91 1.64
N GLU A 105 -14.80 9.68 1.60
CA GLU A 105 -14.03 9.35 2.82
C GLU A 105 -14.12 10.50 3.83
N GLU A 106 -14.16 11.73 3.33
CA GLU A 106 -14.37 13.00 4.04
C GLU A 106 -15.67 13.02 4.87
N HIS A 107 -16.62 12.13 4.55
CA HIS A 107 -17.94 12.05 5.16
C HIS A 107 -18.11 10.85 6.11
N ILE A 108 -17.08 10.02 6.24
CA ILE A 108 -17.05 8.86 7.13
C ILE A 108 -16.15 9.21 8.32
N PRO A 109 -16.56 8.89 9.56
CA PRO A 109 -15.69 9.05 10.72
C PRO A 109 -14.40 8.25 10.51
N GLU A 110 -13.27 8.92 10.71
CA GLU A 110 -11.97 8.27 10.69
C GLU A 110 -11.82 7.36 11.92
N SER A 111 -11.29 6.15 11.73
CA SER A 111 -11.02 5.21 12.82
C SER A 111 -9.98 5.77 13.79
N ASP A 112 -10.09 5.46 15.07
CA ASP A 112 -9.13 5.94 16.07
C ASP A 112 -7.69 5.45 15.80
N THR A 113 -7.52 4.27 15.20
CA THR A 113 -6.21 3.77 14.76
C THR A 113 -5.58 4.65 13.67
N HIS A 114 -6.34 5.02 12.63
CA HIS A 114 -5.88 5.93 11.57
C HIS A 114 -5.50 7.30 12.17
N LYS A 115 -6.33 7.86 13.05
CA LYS A 115 -6.01 9.11 13.76
C LYS A 115 -4.74 8.99 14.59
N ALA A 116 -4.56 7.89 15.32
CA ALA A 116 -3.40 7.70 16.17
C ALA A 116 -2.09 7.56 15.39
N LEU A 117 -2.12 6.87 14.24
CA LEU A 117 -0.97 6.79 13.32
C LEU A 117 -0.66 8.15 12.68
N LYS A 118 -1.69 8.90 12.26
CA LYS A 118 -1.57 10.26 11.73
C LYS A 118 -0.95 11.19 12.76
N GLU A 119 -1.41 11.16 14.00
CA GLU A 119 -0.86 11.94 15.11
C GLU A 119 0.56 11.52 15.46
N ARG A 120 0.89 10.22 15.37
CA ARG A 120 2.25 9.73 15.56
C ARG A 120 3.20 10.27 14.48
N GLU A 121 2.79 10.21 13.22
CA GLU A 121 3.57 10.73 12.09
C GLU A 121 3.78 12.25 12.19
N ALA A 122 2.71 12.99 12.53
CA ALA A 122 2.78 14.42 12.82
C ALA A 122 3.77 14.73 13.96
N SER A 123 3.62 14.06 15.11
CA SER A 123 4.48 14.24 16.28
C SER A 123 5.95 13.93 15.97
N ALA A 124 6.22 12.88 15.19
CA ALA A 124 7.56 12.51 14.79
C ALA A 124 8.22 13.62 13.96
N TRP A 125 7.50 14.22 13.00
CA TRP A 125 8.03 15.33 12.21
C TRP A 125 8.14 16.64 12.99
N GLU A 126 7.19 16.96 13.86
CA GLU A 126 7.30 18.12 14.75
C GLU A 126 8.55 18.03 15.63
N ALA A 127 8.85 16.85 16.18
CA ALA A 127 10.03 16.61 17.00
C ALA A 127 11.36 16.84 16.23
N THR A 128 11.34 16.74 14.91
CA THR A 128 12.48 17.03 14.03
C THR A 128 12.60 18.51 13.64
N GLY A 129 11.69 19.36 14.13
CA GLY A 129 11.65 20.79 13.83
C GLY A 129 10.92 21.14 12.53
N ALA A 130 10.17 20.19 11.95
CA ALA A 130 9.36 20.47 10.76
C ALA A 130 8.15 21.33 11.12
N GLN A 131 7.71 22.16 10.17
CA GLN A 131 6.36 22.71 10.23
C GLN A 131 5.38 21.62 9.78
N VAL A 132 4.49 21.18 10.66
CA VAL A 132 3.50 20.14 10.36
C VAL A 132 2.12 20.73 10.15
N LEU A 133 1.48 20.33 9.06
CA LEU A 133 0.13 20.72 8.69
C LEU A 133 -0.70 19.43 8.45
N VAL A 134 -1.72 19.22 9.27
CA VAL A 134 -2.55 18.01 9.21
C VAL A 134 -3.75 18.24 8.29
N GLU A 135 -3.93 17.36 7.31
CA GLU A 135 -5.00 17.44 6.30
C GLU A 135 -5.08 18.78 5.53
N GLU A 136 -3.96 19.45 5.31
CA GLU A 136 -3.92 20.72 4.60
C GLU A 136 -4.19 20.54 3.11
N TRP A 137 -4.99 21.43 2.52
CA TRP A 137 -5.25 21.39 1.08
C TRP A 137 -3.98 21.74 0.30
N ARG A 138 -3.58 20.86 -0.63
CA ARG A 138 -2.48 21.07 -1.57
C ARG A 138 -3.06 21.47 -2.92
N PRO A 139 -3.08 22.76 -3.30
CA PRO A 139 -3.74 23.21 -4.53
C PRO A 139 -3.15 22.54 -5.79
N ARG A 140 -1.83 22.35 -5.83
CA ARG A 140 -1.14 21.70 -6.95
C ARG A 140 -1.49 20.22 -7.09
N ALA A 141 -1.66 19.51 -5.98
CA ALA A 141 -2.09 18.11 -5.98
C ALA A 141 -3.61 17.95 -6.10
N LYS A 142 -4.37 19.01 -5.82
CA LYS A 142 -5.83 19.01 -5.61
C LYS A 142 -6.27 17.96 -4.58
N ARG A 143 -5.52 17.84 -3.49
CA ARG A 143 -5.68 16.80 -2.46
C ARG A 143 -5.23 17.28 -1.10
N ARG A 144 -5.62 16.53 -0.05
CA ARG A 144 -5.14 16.68 1.32
C ARG A 144 -4.38 15.41 1.69
N PRO A 145 -3.05 15.45 1.83
CA PRO A 145 -2.36 14.36 2.50
C PRO A 145 -2.79 14.29 3.96
N ASP A 146 -2.66 13.13 4.60
CA ASP A 146 -3.05 12.97 6.00
C ASP A 146 -2.20 13.89 6.90
N VAL A 147 -0.90 13.95 6.63
CA VAL A 147 0.05 14.83 7.31
C VAL A 147 0.98 15.43 6.27
N LEU A 148 1.29 16.71 6.38
CA LEU A 148 2.30 17.38 5.58
C LEU A 148 3.39 17.93 6.49
N ALA A 149 4.64 17.52 6.29
CA ALA A 149 5.79 18.10 6.95
C ALA A 149 6.58 18.97 5.97
N VAL A 150 6.84 20.22 6.36
CA VAL A 150 7.63 21.17 5.59
C VAL A 150 8.92 21.45 6.35
N SER A 151 10.05 21.09 5.76
CA SER A 151 11.39 21.47 6.23
C SER A 151 12.03 22.51 5.30
N ALA A 152 13.22 22.99 5.68
CA ALA A 152 14.00 23.89 4.84
C ALA A 152 14.46 23.25 3.51
N ARG A 153 14.47 21.91 3.42
CA ARG A 153 14.98 21.17 2.27
C ARG A 153 13.90 20.52 1.45
N LEU A 154 12.88 19.99 2.11
CA LEU A 154 11.90 19.10 1.49
C LEU A 154 10.52 19.29 2.10
N THR A 155 9.49 19.11 1.27
CA THR A 155 8.12 18.87 1.74
C THR A 155 7.80 17.40 1.62
N VAL A 156 7.37 16.79 2.72
CA VAL A 156 6.99 15.38 2.80
C VAL A 156 5.48 15.28 3.02
N ALA A 157 4.80 14.52 2.18
CA ALA A 157 3.39 14.18 2.31
C ALA A 157 3.24 12.77 2.88
N GLY A 158 2.72 12.68 4.10
CA GLY A 158 2.37 11.44 4.80
C GLY A 158 0.97 10.99 4.47
N GLU A 159 0.82 9.73 4.08
CA GLU A 159 -0.46 9.06 3.90
C GLU A 159 -0.51 7.83 4.81
N VAL A 160 -1.54 7.74 5.64
CA VAL A 160 -1.73 6.59 6.53
C VAL A 160 -2.75 5.64 5.92
N GLN A 161 -2.37 4.36 5.79
CA GLN A 161 -3.21 3.31 5.25
C GLN A 161 -3.59 2.29 6.33
N HIS A 162 -4.73 2.50 6.98
CA HIS A 162 -5.32 1.52 7.93
C HIS A 162 -6.50 0.74 7.31
N SER A 163 -7.33 1.40 6.50
CA SER A 163 -8.50 0.78 5.87
C SER A 163 -8.15 0.03 4.57
N THR A 164 -9.11 -0.54 3.84
CA THR A 164 -8.84 -1.14 2.52
C THR A 164 -9.03 -0.09 1.43
N ILE A 165 -7.98 0.18 0.64
CA ILE A 165 -8.02 1.08 -0.51
C ILE A 165 -7.62 0.34 -1.79
N SER A 166 -8.08 0.80 -2.95
CA SER A 166 -7.67 0.20 -4.22
C SER A 166 -6.23 0.59 -4.60
N PRO A 167 -5.44 -0.32 -5.19
CA PRO A 167 -4.09 -0.01 -5.68
C PRO A 167 -4.05 1.17 -6.65
N SER A 168 -5.09 1.29 -7.49
CA SER A 168 -5.24 2.41 -8.44
C SER A 168 -5.44 3.75 -7.75
N LEU A 169 -6.06 3.79 -6.57
CA LEU A 169 -6.27 5.03 -5.83
C LEU A 169 -4.98 5.47 -5.14
N VAL A 170 -4.24 4.54 -4.52
CA VAL A 170 -2.88 4.81 -4.01
C VAL A 170 -1.98 5.36 -5.10
N GLY A 171 -1.92 4.70 -6.26
CA GLY A 171 -1.10 5.18 -7.37
C GLY A 171 -1.50 6.58 -7.86
N ARG A 172 -2.80 6.91 -7.86
CA ARG A 172 -3.26 8.26 -8.20
C ARG A 172 -2.88 9.30 -7.15
N ARG A 173 -2.98 8.97 -5.86
CA ARG A 173 -2.59 9.87 -4.75
C ARG A 173 -1.09 10.12 -4.76
N GLN A 174 -0.30 9.05 -4.79
CA GLN A 174 1.16 9.10 -4.95
C GLN A 174 1.57 10.03 -6.09
N LYS A 175 1.04 9.79 -7.30
CA LYS A 175 1.37 10.58 -8.48
C LYS A 175 0.98 12.06 -8.33
N ALA A 176 -0.18 12.35 -7.75
CA ALA A 176 -0.66 13.71 -7.60
C ALA A 176 0.19 14.53 -6.61
N LEU A 177 0.56 13.92 -5.48
CA LEU A 177 1.42 14.54 -4.47
C LEU A 177 2.86 14.69 -4.99
N ALA A 178 3.42 13.64 -5.59
CA ALA A 178 4.74 13.72 -6.23
C ALA A 178 4.80 14.81 -7.31
N ALA A 179 3.77 14.92 -8.16
CA ALA A 179 3.68 15.98 -9.16
C ALA A 179 3.54 17.39 -8.57
N ALA A 180 3.10 17.52 -7.31
CA ALA A 180 3.08 18.79 -6.58
C ALA A 180 4.44 19.17 -5.98
N GLY A 181 5.45 18.29 -6.09
CA GLY A 181 6.79 18.46 -5.53
C GLY A 181 6.97 17.83 -4.15
N ASP A 182 6.02 17.01 -3.69
CA ASP A 182 6.05 16.39 -2.37
C ASP A 182 6.73 15.02 -2.43
N ARG A 183 7.63 14.74 -1.49
CA ARG A 183 8.10 13.37 -1.23
C ARG A 183 7.00 12.64 -0.48
N VAL A 184 6.51 11.54 -1.02
CA VAL A 184 5.36 10.84 -0.42
C VAL A 184 5.84 9.64 0.38
N VAL A 185 5.33 9.47 1.60
CA VAL A 185 5.53 8.29 2.42
C VAL A 185 4.18 7.70 2.83
N TRP A 186 4.04 6.39 2.68
CA TRP A 186 2.85 5.66 3.10
C TRP A 186 3.12 4.89 4.39
N THR A 187 2.43 5.20 5.48
CA THR A 187 2.54 4.47 6.74
C THR A 187 1.37 3.51 6.89
N THR A 188 1.60 2.26 7.32
CA THR A 188 0.52 1.28 7.50
C THR A 188 0.80 0.34 8.65
N ASP A 189 -0.24 -0.04 9.38
CA ASP A 189 -0.22 -1.08 10.42
C ASP A 189 -0.76 -2.43 9.92
N ARG A 190 -1.12 -2.52 8.64
CA ARG A 190 -1.71 -3.72 8.06
C ARG A 190 -0.65 -4.77 7.75
N ASP A 191 -1.08 -6.03 7.72
CA ASP A 191 -0.21 -7.14 7.41
C ASP A 191 0.34 -7.11 5.97
N ALA A 192 1.46 -7.80 5.77
CA ALA A 192 2.17 -7.84 4.49
C ALA A 192 1.33 -8.45 3.34
N SER A 193 0.34 -9.29 3.64
CA SER A 193 -0.57 -9.88 2.65
C SER A 193 -1.57 -8.85 2.12
N ASP A 194 -2.06 -7.97 2.99
CA ASP A 194 -3.05 -6.94 2.68
C ASP A 194 -2.43 -5.73 1.96
N ILE A 195 -1.13 -5.48 2.16
CA ILE A 195 -0.44 -4.28 1.62
C ILE A 195 0.48 -4.58 0.44
N HIS A 196 0.37 -5.74 -0.21
CA HIS A 196 1.25 -6.08 -1.34
C HIS A 196 1.28 -4.97 -2.41
N PHE A 197 0.16 -4.26 -2.61
CA PHE A 197 0.11 -3.14 -3.55
C PHE A 197 0.91 -1.91 -3.11
N LEU A 198 1.09 -1.68 -1.81
CA LEU A 198 1.92 -0.60 -1.28
C LEU A 198 3.39 -0.81 -1.57
N ARG A 199 3.83 -2.05 -1.86
CA ARG A 199 5.21 -2.32 -2.28
C ARG A 199 5.63 -1.48 -3.48
N ARG A 200 4.71 -1.00 -4.31
CA ARG A 200 5.00 -0.18 -5.50
C ARG A 200 5.21 1.31 -5.24
N VAL A 201 5.00 1.74 -4.00
CA VAL A 201 5.19 3.13 -3.55
C VAL A 201 6.12 3.14 -2.32
N PRO A 202 6.76 4.27 -2.00
CA PRO A 202 7.53 4.38 -0.78
C PRO A 202 6.61 4.21 0.43
N HIS A 203 6.82 3.15 1.22
CA HIS A 203 5.97 2.82 2.37
C HIS A 203 6.78 2.38 3.58
N LEU A 204 6.17 2.42 4.75
CA LEU A 204 6.67 1.98 6.03
C LEU A 204 5.56 1.17 6.71
N ALA A 205 5.79 -0.13 6.92
CA ALA A 205 4.86 -0.99 7.63
C ALA A 205 5.28 -1.12 9.09
N VAL A 206 4.35 -0.89 10.02
CA VAL A 206 4.54 -1.03 11.46
C VAL A 206 3.64 -2.16 11.99
N PRO A 207 3.90 -2.71 13.19
CA PRO A 207 3.01 -3.71 13.77
C PRO A 207 1.61 -3.14 14.02
N ALA A 208 0.58 -3.94 13.75
CA ALA A 208 -0.76 -3.73 14.30
C ALA A 208 -0.70 -3.85 15.82
N LEU A 209 -1.24 -2.86 16.52
CA LEU A 209 -1.33 -2.86 17.98
C LEU A 209 -2.79 -3.06 18.40
N ASP A 210 -3.01 -3.81 19.47
CA ASP A 210 -4.36 -4.11 19.99
C ASP A 210 -5.06 -2.85 20.55
N ASP A 211 -4.29 -1.84 20.98
CA ASP A 211 -4.78 -0.54 21.45
C ASP A 211 -4.12 0.59 20.66
N HIS A 212 -4.93 1.36 19.91
CA HIS A 212 -4.45 2.49 19.12
C HIS A 212 -3.71 3.55 19.94
N ARG A 213 -4.02 3.68 21.24
CA ARG A 213 -3.34 4.63 22.14
C ARG A 213 -1.86 4.31 22.30
N MET A 214 -1.44 3.09 21.98
CA MET A 214 -0.03 2.72 22.00
C MET A 214 0.77 3.42 20.90
N TYR A 215 0.16 3.79 19.77
CA TYR A 215 0.83 4.61 18.74
C TYR A 215 1.18 6.02 19.24
N LEU A 216 0.39 6.56 20.18
CA LEU A 216 0.55 7.91 20.73
C LEU A 216 1.61 8.01 21.83
N ARG A 217 2.15 6.90 22.33
CA ARG A 217 3.09 6.95 23.47
C ARG A 217 4.43 7.54 23.04
N SER A 218 4.81 8.66 23.64
CA SER A 218 6.08 9.38 23.40
C SER A 218 7.33 8.64 23.90
N ARG A 219 7.16 7.51 24.60
CA ARG A 219 8.24 6.60 24.97
C ARG A 219 7.76 5.17 24.82
N THR A 220 8.62 4.36 24.20
CA THR A 220 8.75 2.90 24.25
C THR A 220 7.45 2.07 24.34
N PRO A 221 7.23 1.11 23.43
CA PRO A 221 8.19 0.59 22.47
C PRO A 221 8.36 1.54 21.28
N LEU A 222 9.62 1.79 20.92
CA LEU A 222 9.93 2.41 19.64
C LEU A 222 9.26 1.57 18.57
N LEU A 223 8.44 2.20 17.73
CA LEU A 223 7.61 1.46 16.78
C LEU A 223 8.51 0.95 15.65
N ASN A 224 8.92 -0.30 15.75
CA ASN A 224 9.77 -0.96 14.76
C ASN A 224 9.09 -0.94 13.40
N VAL A 225 9.83 -0.59 12.35
CA VAL A 225 9.31 -0.75 11.00
C VAL A 225 9.59 -2.18 10.54
N VAL A 226 8.52 -2.92 10.28
CA VAL A 226 8.53 -4.33 9.84
C VAL A 226 9.00 -4.44 8.40
N THR A 227 8.51 -3.57 7.51
CA THR A 227 8.88 -3.57 6.08
C THR A 227 8.88 -2.17 5.47
N GLY A 228 9.42 -2.05 4.25
CA GLY A 228 9.41 -0.81 3.47
C GLY A 228 10.74 -0.07 3.45
N TRP A 229 11.73 -0.57 4.18
CA TRP A 229 13.10 -0.08 4.22
C TRP A 229 14.08 -1.25 4.01
N THR A 230 15.35 -0.97 3.72
CA THR A 230 16.38 -2.01 3.54
C THR A 230 17.77 -1.52 3.96
N PHE A 231 18.55 -2.39 4.60
CA PHE A 231 19.98 -2.21 4.84
C PHE A 231 20.83 -2.85 3.76
N PHE A 232 22.10 -2.46 3.74
CA PHE A 232 23.08 -2.98 2.80
C PHE A 232 24.33 -3.45 3.51
N GLU A 233 25.00 -4.41 2.87
CA GLU A 233 26.32 -4.89 3.22
C GLU A 233 27.22 -4.78 2.01
N GLU A 234 28.50 -4.49 2.24
CA GLU A 234 29.51 -4.60 1.20
C GLU A 234 30.08 -6.01 1.18
N GLN A 235 29.94 -6.71 0.05
CA GLN A 235 30.39 -8.09 -0.10
C GLN A 235 31.14 -8.27 -1.41
N ARG A 236 32.10 -9.20 -1.46
CA ARG A 236 32.72 -9.60 -2.73
C ARG A 236 31.67 -10.11 -3.71
N CYS A 237 31.86 -9.89 -5.00
CA CYS A 237 30.91 -10.34 -6.02
C CYS A 237 30.69 -11.86 -5.93
N GLY A 238 29.45 -12.29 -6.16
CA GLY A 238 29.05 -13.70 -6.18
C GLY A 238 28.03 -14.08 -5.10
N TRP A 239 27.74 -13.16 -4.18
CA TRP A 239 26.68 -13.32 -3.20
C TRP A 239 25.29 -13.25 -3.84
N ALA A 240 24.34 -13.91 -3.21
CA ALA A 240 22.94 -13.88 -3.62
C ALA A 240 22.36 -12.48 -3.37
N ASP A 241 21.96 -11.81 -4.45
CA ASP A 241 21.20 -10.57 -4.38
C ASP A 241 19.73 -10.91 -4.06
N ILE A 242 19.28 -10.62 -2.84
CA ILE A 242 17.94 -10.94 -2.35
C ILE A 242 16.81 -10.23 -3.12
N TRP A 243 17.12 -9.13 -3.80
CA TRP A 243 16.13 -8.43 -4.61
C TRP A 243 16.00 -9.05 -6.00
N ARG A 244 17.08 -9.58 -6.55
CA ARG A 244 17.08 -10.25 -7.86
C ARG A 244 16.86 -11.77 -7.77
N GLY A 245 16.98 -12.35 -6.58
CA GLY A 245 16.97 -13.81 -6.39
C GLY A 245 18.09 -14.50 -7.18
N SER A 246 19.24 -13.84 -7.36
CA SER A 246 20.32 -14.32 -8.23
C SER A 246 21.70 -14.02 -7.63
N SER A 247 22.67 -14.90 -7.87
CA SER A 247 24.09 -14.69 -7.55
C SER A 247 24.89 -14.03 -8.69
N ARG A 248 24.19 -13.49 -9.71
CA ARG A 248 24.83 -12.79 -10.82
C ARG A 248 25.45 -11.49 -10.32
N CYS A 249 26.56 -11.08 -10.92
CA CYS A 249 27.17 -9.79 -10.66
C CYS A 249 26.14 -8.66 -10.89
N PRO A 250 25.92 -7.76 -9.92
CA PRO A 250 24.91 -6.71 -10.04
C PRO A 250 25.19 -5.74 -11.19
N VAL A 251 26.49 -5.46 -11.44
CA VAL A 251 26.99 -4.57 -12.49
C VAL A 251 26.97 -5.21 -13.87
N SER A 252 27.59 -6.39 -14.02
CA SER A 252 27.76 -7.01 -15.35
C SER A 252 26.61 -7.94 -15.75
N GLY A 253 25.74 -8.35 -14.82
CA GLY A 253 24.67 -9.33 -15.04
C GLY A 253 25.14 -10.76 -15.33
N ARG A 254 26.46 -11.02 -15.30
CA ARG A 254 27.05 -12.34 -15.59
C ARG A 254 26.97 -13.26 -14.37
N ALA A 255 26.86 -14.55 -14.63
CA ALA A 255 26.86 -15.58 -13.57
C ALA A 255 28.25 -15.76 -12.93
N VAL A 256 29.32 -15.46 -13.68
CA VAL A 256 30.69 -15.48 -13.15
C VAL A 256 30.91 -14.20 -12.34
N PRO A 257 31.34 -14.30 -11.07
CA PRO A 257 31.67 -13.14 -10.25
C PRO A 257 32.78 -12.28 -10.86
N CYS A 258 32.68 -10.96 -10.75
CA CYS A 258 33.71 -10.06 -11.27
C CYS A 258 34.91 -9.86 -10.32
N GLY A 259 34.85 -10.45 -9.11
CA GLY A 259 35.89 -10.36 -8.08
C GLY A 259 35.93 -9.04 -7.29
N LYS A 260 35.20 -7.99 -7.70
CA LYS A 260 35.10 -6.71 -6.98
C LYS A 260 34.09 -6.77 -5.84
N THR A 261 34.13 -5.79 -4.93
CA THR A 261 33.12 -5.60 -3.88
C THR A 261 31.90 -4.86 -4.43
N HIS A 262 30.71 -5.31 -4.05
CA HIS A 262 29.43 -4.69 -4.38
C HIS A 262 28.58 -4.48 -3.14
N VAL A 263 27.63 -3.56 -3.23
CA VAL A 263 26.66 -3.29 -2.18
C VAL A 263 25.50 -4.25 -2.34
N TYR A 264 25.24 -5.16 -1.41
CA TYR A 264 24.13 -6.10 -1.45
C TYR A 264 23.04 -5.72 -0.44
N PRO A 265 21.75 -5.77 -0.82
CA PRO A 265 20.68 -5.61 0.15
C PRO A 265 20.70 -6.78 1.15
N SER A 266 20.57 -6.49 2.44
CA SER A 266 20.63 -7.48 3.51
C SER A 266 19.32 -7.52 4.31
N LEU A 267 18.92 -8.73 4.71
CA LEU A 267 17.81 -8.97 5.64
C LEU A 267 18.30 -9.11 7.09
N ASN A 268 19.61 -9.11 7.33
CA ASN A 268 20.14 -9.71 8.55
C ASN A 268 21.33 -8.98 9.17
N VAL A 269 21.07 -8.20 10.21
CA VAL A 269 22.15 -7.68 11.08
C VAL A 269 22.53 -8.70 12.17
N LYS A 270 21.73 -9.77 12.41
CA LYS A 270 21.88 -10.64 13.62
C LYS A 270 21.86 -12.16 13.43
N GLU A 271 21.45 -12.74 12.29
CA GLU A 271 21.41 -14.21 12.09
C GLU A 271 22.48 -14.75 11.12
N TYR A 272 23.39 -13.91 10.63
CA TYR A 272 24.54 -14.42 9.87
C TYR A 272 25.69 -14.76 10.83
N LYS A 273 26.25 -15.98 10.72
CA LYS A 273 27.57 -16.28 11.30
C LYS A 273 28.54 -15.25 10.72
N ALA A 274 29.09 -14.41 11.59
CA ALA A 274 29.98 -13.31 11.23
C ALA A 274 31.05 -13.79 10.24
N ASP A 275 30.95 -13.34 8.99
CA ASP A 275 32.14 -13.16 8.18
C ASP A 275 32.91 -12.00 8.85
N PRO A 276 34.14 -12.22 9.33
CA PRO A 276 34.89 -11.19 10.05
C PRO A 276 35.20 -9.95 9.17
N ASP A 277 35.01 -10.05 7.85
CA ASP A 277 35.22 -8.94 6.91
C ASP A 277 33.92 -8.18 6.57
N ALA A 278 32.75 -8.58 7.09
CA ALA A 278 31.48 -7.89 6.84
C ALA A 278 31.34 -6.62 7.69
N VAL A 279 31.27 -5.46 7.02
CA VAL A 279 31.00 -4.16 7.67
C VAL A 279 29.52 -3.85 7.53
N PHE A 280 28.83 -3.72 8.66
CA PHE A 280 27.42 -3.29 8.75
C PHE A 280 27.39 -1.79 9.06
N PRO A 281 27.16 -0.91 8.08
CA PRO A 281 27.28 0.54 8.32
C PRO A 281 26.15 1.13 9.18
N PHE A 282 25.08 0.38 9.49
CA PHE A 282 23.92 0.89 10.23
C PHE A 282 23.37 -0.17 11.20
N GLY A 283 23.17 0.23 12.47
CA GLY A 283 22.92 -0.64 13.63
C GLY A 283 21.51 -1.26 13.75
N GLU A 284 21.05 -1.46 15.01
CA GLU A 284 19.82 -2.18 15.38
C GLU A 284 18.54 -1.67 14.68
N THR A 285 17.49 -2.50 14.67
CA THR A 285 16.15 -2.29 14.05
C THR A 285 15.75 -0.82 13.91
N VAL A 286 15.41 -0.40 12.69
CA VAL A 286 15.01 1.00 12.46
C VAL A 286 13.57 1.24 12.92
N HIS A 287 13.40 2.30 13.70
CA HIS A 287 12.11 2.72 14.24
C HIS A 287 11.46 3.77 13.34
N LEU A 288 10.12 3.85 13.37
CA LEU A 288 9.33 4.72 12.50
C LEU A 288 9.82 6.17 12.55
N ASP A 289 9.93 6.75 13.74
CA ASP A 289 10.32 8.15 13.94
C ASP A 289 11.69 8.46 13.32
N SER A 290 12.68 7.58 13.49
CA SER A 290 14.02 7.76 12.92
C SER A 290 14.03 7.67 11.40
N LEU A 291 13.16 6.85 10.80
CA LEU A 291 12.98 6.83 9.34
C LEU A 291 12.29 8.08 8.85
N LEU A 292 11.22 8.52 9.52
CA LEU A 292 10.49 9.73 9.18
C LEU A 292 11.39 10.98 9.25
N GLU A 293 12.20 11.09 10.30
CA GLU A 293 13.26 12.09 10.43
C GLU A 293 14.24 12.01 9.26
N GLY A 294 14.73 10.81 8.97
CA GLY A 294 15.70 10.60 7.91
C GLY A 294 15.18 10.89 6.51
N ILE A 295 13.90 10.61 6.25
CA ILE A 295 13.20 10.96 5.00
C ILE A 295 13.13 12.48 4.85
N LEU A 296 12.75 13.19 5.91
CA LEU A 296 12.63 14.65 5.91
C LEU A 296 13.99 15.35 5.71
N ASN A 297 15.06 14.74 6.24
CA ASN A 297 16.43 15.24 6.16
C ASN A 297 17.22 14.69 4.96
N GLU A 298 16.57 13.95 4.07
CA GLU A 298 17.17 13.32 2.88
C GLU A 298 18.31 12.34 3.18
N THR A 299 18.41 11.83 4.42
CA THR A 299 19.34 10.74 4.76
C THR A 299 18.77 9.37 4.39
N TRP A 300 17.46 9.30 4.12
CA TRP A 300 16.78 8.17 3.50
C TRP A 300 16.05 8.61 2.26
N VAL A 301 16.26 7.89 1.17
CA VAL A 301 15.67 8.17 -0.14
C VAL A 301 14.93 6.94 -0.66
N PRO A 302 13.84 7.11 -1.41
CA PRO A 302 13.14 5.98 -1.97
C PRO A 302 13.94 5.45 -3.16
N TYR A 303 14.09 4.13 -3.22
CA TYR A 303 14.73 3.43 -4.32
C TYR A 303 13.77 2.41 -4.90
N ARG A 304 13.68 2.41 -6.23
CA ARG A 304 12.82 1.51 -6.96
C ARG A 304 13.55 0.22 -7.32
N VAL A 305 13.12 -0.87 -6.71
CA VAL A 305 13.58 -2.23 -6.97
C VAL A 305 12.71 -2.83 -8.07
N GLN A 306 13.20 -2.78 -9.32
CA GLN A 306 12.46 -3.28 -10.48
C GLN A 306 11.07 -2.61 -10.64
N ALA A 307 10.12 -3.30 -11.27
CA ALA A 307 8.84 -2.71 -11.64
C ALA A 307 7.83 -2.65 -10.48
N ASP A 308 7.97 -3.51 -9.48
CA ASP A 308 6.92 -3.86 -8.51
C ASP A 308 7.26 -3.55 -7.05
N ARG A 309 8.49 -3.12 -6.77
CA ARG A 309 8.94 -2.80 -5.42
C ARG A 309 9.64 -1.44 -5.33
N THR A 310 9.34 -0.69 -4.28
CA THR A 310 9.96 0.55 -3.87
C THR A 310 10.26 0.42 -2.37
N THR A 311 11.43 0.87 -1.96
CA THR A 311 11.91 0.75 -0.59
C THR A 311 12.75 1.95 -0.21
N TRP A 312 12.74 2.34 1.05
CA TRP A 312 13.65 3.35 1.59
C TRP A 312 15.06 2.79 1.75
N VAL A 313 16.05 3.56 1.31
CA VAL A 313 17.49 3.21 1.39
C VAL A 313 18.28 4.39 1.95
N PRO A 314 19.39 4.16 2.67
CA PRO A 314 20.26 5.25 3.11
C PRO A 314 20.83 6.02 1.91
N ALA A 315 20.78 7.34 1.95
CA ALA A 315 21.26 8.20 0.86
C ALA A 315 22.76 7.98 0.58
N ALA A 316 23.56 7.71 1.63
CA ALA A 316 24.99 7.39 1.50
C ALA A 316 25.28 6.15 0.64
N ALA A 317 24.33 5.21 0.52
CA ALA A 317 24.45 4.03 -0.33
C ALA A 317 23.81 4.22 -1.71
N TYR A 318 23.00 5.25 -1.91
CA TYR A 318 22.13 5.40 -3.08
C TYR A 318 22.90 5.54 -4.40
N GLU A 319 23.87 6.46 -4.46
CA GLU A 319 24.62 6.73 -5.70
C GLU A 319 25.35 5.49 -6.20
N ARG A 320 26.04 4.80 -5.28
CA ARG A 320 26.72 3.53 -5.59
C ARG A 320 25.74 2.46 -6.04
N PHE A 321 24.54 2.41 -5.44
CA PHE A 321 23.51 1.45 -5.85
C PHE A 321 23.01 1.72 -7.27
N VAL A 322 22.75 2.99 -7.59
CA VAL A 322 22.34 3.43 -8.92
C VAL A 322 23.44 3.16 -9.95
N GLU A 323 24.71 3.38 -9.60
CA GLU A 323 25.85 3.05 -10.45
C GLU A 323 25.93 1.54 -10.71
N GLU A 324 25.79 0.72 -9.66
CA GLU A 324 25.95 -0.73 -9.78
C GLU A 324 24.77 -1.41 -10.49
N ARG A 325 23.55 -0.88 -10.38
CA ARG A 325 22.33 -1.60 -10.79
C ARG A 325 21.44 -0.83 -11.76
N GLY A 326 21.75 0.44 -12.00
CA GLY A 326 20.94 1.34 -12.79
C GLY A 326 19.76 1.91 -12.01
N HIS A 327 19.13 2.92 -12.62
CA HIS A 327 17.94 3.58 -12.09
C HIS A 327 16.68 2.96 -12.72
N TYR A 328 15.75 2.41 -11.92
CA TYR A 328 14.52 1.77 -12.41
C TYR A 328 13.34 2.75 -12.62
N GLY A 329 13.65 4.00 -12.99
CA GLY A 329 12.68 5.09 -13.10
C GLY A 329 12.41 5.81 -11.77
N ASP A 330 11.65 6.90 -11.84
CA ASP A 330 11.39 7.79 -10.70
C ASP A 330 10.71 7.02 -9.54
N PRO A 331 11.37 6.94 -8.35
CA PRO A 331 10.86 6.20 -7.20
C PRO A 331 9.65 6.87 -6.55
N ASP A 332 9.45 8.17 -6.77
CA ASP A 332 8.27 8.92 -6.33
C ASP A 332 7.07 8.71 -7.26
N MET A 333 7.29 8.07 -8.43
CA MET A 333 6.26 7.79 -9.42
C MET A 333 5.94 6.29 -9.53
N PRO A 334 4.67 5.89 -9.34
CA PRO A 334 4.30 4.48 -9.41
C PRO A 334 4.52 3.93 -10.82
N GLY A 335 4.97 2.68 -10.90
CA GLY A 335 5.10 1.96 -12.17
C GLY A 335 3.83 1.91 -13.00
N GLN A 336 3.95 2.08 -14.32
CA GLN A 336 2.85 1.79 -15.24
C GLN A 336 2.43 0.33 -15.09
N LEU A 337 1.22 0.14 -14.58
CA LEU A 337 0.49 -1.11 -14.58
C LEU A 337 0.23 -1.54 -16.05
N ARG A 338 0.89 -2.58 -16.56
CA ARG A 338 0.35 -3.36 -17.68
C ARG A 338 -0.83 -4.18 -17.16
N ILE A 339 -1.98 -3.53 -17.02
CA ILE A 339 -3.25 -4.22 -16.78
C ILE A 339 -3.76 -4.69 -18.14
N GLY A 340 -3.89 -6.02 -18.30
CA GLY A 340 -4.71 -6.57 -19.37
C GLY A 340 -6.10 -5.93 -19.31
N ARG A 341 -6.58 -5.41 -20.44
CA ARG A 341 -7.86 -4.71 -20.56
C ARG A 341 -9.03 -5.55 -20.03
N GLY A 342 -9.30 -5.40 -18.74
CA GLY A 342 -10.58 -5.63 -18.10
C GLY A 342 -10.92 -4.35 -17.33
N GLN A 343 -11.23 -3.28 -18.07
CA GLN A 343 -11.65 -2.02 -17.48
C GLN A 343 -13.03 -2.21 -16.83
N ALA A 344 -13.06 -2.41 -15.51
CA ALA A 344 -14.20 -1.97 -14.72
C ALA A 344 -14.09 -0.44 -14.56
N GLN A 345 -14.41 0.29 -15.63
CA GLN A 345 -14.66 1.72 -15.56
C GLN A 345 -15.88 1.96 -14.67
N ARG A 346 -15.82 3.02 -13.83
CA ARG A 346 -16.96 3.40 -12.98
C ARG A 346 -18.03 4.02 -13.87
N VAL A 347 -19.30 3.65 -13.69
CA VAL A 347 -20.43 4.09 -14.54
C VAL A 347 -20.63 5.62 -14.54
N CYS A 348 -20.17 6.33 -13.52
CA CYS A 348 -20.17 7.80 -13.49
C CYS A 348 -19.12 8.44 -14.43
N GLU A 349 -18.14 7.69 -14.92
CA GLU A 349 -17.18 8.12 -15.94
C GLU A 349 -17.71 7.89 -17.36
N GLN A 350 -18.83 7.16 -17.54
CA GLN A 350 -19.39 6.81 -18.85
C GLN A 350 -20.58 7.69 -19.29
N ASN A 351 -21.37 8.23 -18.35
CA ASN A 351 -22.66 8.85 -18.68
C ASN A 351 -22.61 10.39 -18.83
N ALA A 352 -21.49 10.93 -19.29
CA ALA A 352 -21.42 12.31 -19.80
C ALA A 352 -21.05 12.28 -21.29
N ARG A 353 -21.89 11.63 -22.10
CA ARG A 353 -21.94 11.93 -23.54
C ARG A 353 -22.99 13.02 -23.74
N PRO A 354 -22.66 14.14 -24.40
CA PRO A 354 -23.66 15.10 -24.80
C PRO A 354 -24.64 14.43 -25.77
N VAL A 355 -25.93 14.47 -25.43
CA VAL A 355 -27.00 14.23 -26.39
C VAL A 355 -27.00 15.45 -27.32
N GLY A 356 -26.38 15.33 -28.49
CA GLY A 356 -26.42 16.39 -29.50
C GLY A 356 -25.15 16.54 -30.33
N ALA A 357 -24.82 15.55 -31.13
CA ALA A 357 -24.11 15.76 -32.39
C ALA A 357 -24.43 14.57 -33.30
N ALA A 358 -25.19 14.81 -34.36
CA ALA A 358 -25.36 13.85 -35.44
C ALA A 358 -24.00 13.63 -36.11
N SER A 359 -23.46 12.42 -36.01
CA SER A 359 -22.29 12.03 -36.80
C SER A 359 -22.69 11.88 -38.28
N PRO A 360 -21.92 12.42 -39.23
CA PRO A 360 -22.12 12.11 -40.64
C PRO A 360 -21.80 10.63 -40.90
N VAL A 361 -22.62 10.01 -41.75
CA VAL A 361 -22.48 8.63 -42.21
C VAL A 361 -21.12 8.44 -42.89
N PRO A 362 -20.26 7.52 -42.41
CA PRO A 362 -19.02 7.20 -43.12
C PRO A 362 -19.32 6.31 -44.31
N MET A 363 -18.79 6.70 -45.48
CA MET A 363 -18.76 5.87 -46.68
C MET A 363 -17.97 4.56 -46.48
N PRO A 364 -18.33 3.48 -47.21
CA PRO A 364 -17.65 2.21 -47.10
C PRO A 364 -16.25 2.28 -47.75
N VAL A 365 -15.22 1.96 -46.99
CA VAL A 365 -13.84 1.73 -47.48
C VAL A 365 -13.67 0.22 -47.73
N PRO A 366 -13.04 -0.19 -48.85
CA PRO A 366 -12.93 -1.59 -49.26
C PRO A 366 -12.07 -2.42 -48.31
N VAL A 367 -12.55 -3.63 -48.03
CA VAL A 367 -11.91 -4.65 -47.19
C VAL A 367 -10.70 -5.23 -47.91
N ALA A 368 -9.51 -5.08 -47.32
CA ALA A 368 -8.30 -5.79 -47.74
C ALA A 368 -8.37 -7.29 -47.35
N PRO A 369 -7.86 -8.21 -48.18
CA PRO A 369 -7.93 -9.64 -47.90
C PRO A 369 -7.03 -10.04 -46.72
N LYS A 370 -7.55 -10.97 -45.90
CA LYS A 370 -6.88 -11.54 -44.72
C LYS A 370 -5.58 -12.28 -45.12
N PRO A 371 -4.51 -12.22 -44.31
CA PRO A 371 -3.34 -13.07 -44.50
C PRO A 371 -3.68 -14.53 -44.20
N VAL A 372 -3.17 -15.42 -45.05
CA VAL A 372 -3.27 -16.88 -44.91
C VAL A 372 -2.40 -17.34 -43.73
N GLU A 373 -3.01 -18.07 -42.82
CA GLU A 373 -2.39 -18.67 -41.65
C GLU A 373 -1.65 -19.95 -42.08
N THR A 374 -0.31 -19.91 -42.13
CA THR A 374 0.51 -21.09 -42.39
C THR A 374 0.77 -21.86 -41.10
N LYS A 375 0.33 -23.12 -41.06
CA LYS A 375 0.56 -24.05 -39.95
C LYS A 375 2.07 -24.36 -39.82
N PRO A 376 2.64 -24.37 -38.60
CA PRO A 376 4.01 -24.81 -38.39
C PRO A 376 4.15 -26.33 -38.55
N VAL A 377 5.23 -26.72 -39.24
CA VAL A 377 5.68 -28.11 -39.44
C VAL A 377 6.28 -28.64 -38.13
N PRO A 378 6.00 -29.90 -37.72
CA PRO A 378 6.57 -30.47 -36.50
C PRO A 378 8.06 -30.79 -36.68
N VAL A 379 8.86 -30.35 -35.70
CA VAL A 379 10.28 -30.67 -35.57
C VAL A 379 10.42 -32.03 -34.87
N PRO A 380 11.26 -32.97 -35.37
CA PRO A 380 11.47 -34.26 -34.72
C PRO A 380 12.27 -34.13 -33.41
N PRO A 381 12.07 -35.03 -32.43
CA PRO A 381 12.70 -34.95 -31.13
C PRO A 381 14.20 -35.27 -31.18
N ILE A 382 14.96 -34.47 -30.43
CA ILE A 382 16.39 -34.67 -30.17
C ILE A 382 16.56 -35.81 -29.15
N PRO A 383 17.43 -36.80 -29.40
CA PRO A 383 17.67 -37.88 -28.45
C PRO A 383 18.45 -37.38 -27.22
N LEU A 384 17.98 -37.78 -26.03
CA LEU A 384 18.62 -37.50 -24.75
C LEU A 384 19.88 -38.37 -24.56
N PRO A 385 20.95 -37.85 -23.92
CA PRO A 385 22.14 -38.63 -23.61
C PRO A 385 21.87 -39.65 -22.49
N VAL A 386 22.44 -40.84 -22.68
CA VAL A 386 22.40 -41.99 -21.77
C VAL A 386 23.22 -41.71 -20.52
N ALA A 387 22.63 -41.91 -19.34
CA ALA A 387 23.33 -41.81 -18.05
C ALA A 387 24.33 -42.95 -17.85
N PRO A 388 25.54 -42.69 -17.31
CA PRO A 388 26.49 -43.74 -17.00
C PRO A 388 26.07 -44.57 -15.78
N LYS A 389 26.37 -45.87 -15.83
CA LYS A 389 26.13 -46.87 -14.77
C LYS A 389 26.89 -46.51 -13.48
N PRO A 390 26.32 -46.79 -12.28
CA PRO A 390 27.06 -46.66 -11.03
C PRO A 390 28.09 -47.80 -10.88
N VAL A 391 29.26 -47.44 -10.40
CA VAL A 391 30.36 -48.35 -10.03
C VAL A 391 30.08 -48.91 -8.63
N GLU A 392 30.17 -50.23 -8.49
CA GLU A 392 30.07 -50.96 -7.22
C GLU A 392 31.18 -50.57 -6.24
N ALA A 393 30.81 -50.20 -5.02
CA ALA A 393 31.72 -50.03 -3.90
C ALA A 393 31.74 -51.30 -3.03
N LYS A 394 32.95 -51.80 -2.73
CA LYS A 394 33.24 -52.90 -1.79
C LYS A 394 32.89 -52.52 -0.34
N PRO A 395 32.49 -53.49 0.50
CA PRO A 395 32.13 -53.24 1.89
C PRO A 395 33.35 -53.18 2.83
N ALA A 396 33.27 -52.33 3.84
CA ALA A 396 34.22 -52.24 4.94
C ALA A 396 33.72 -52.99 6.18
N LEU A 397 34.69 -53.48 6.96
CA LEU A 397 34.62 -54.30 8.16
C LEU A 397 33.71 -53.78 9.28
N VAL A 398 33.06 -54.73 9.96
CA VAL A 398 32.31 -54.61 11.22
C VAL A 398 33.26 -54.76 12.42
N PRO A 399 32.99 -54.07 13.55
CA PRO A 399 33.11 -54.70 14.88
C PRO A 399 31.82 -54.53 15.73
N PRO A 400 31.71 -55.25 16.86
CA PRO A 400 30.43 -55.85 17.29
C PRO A 400 29.64 -55.09 18.36
N ALA A 401 28.33 -55.34 18.28
CA ALA A 401 27.30 -55.51 19.31
C ALA A 401 27.36 -54.73 20.64
N SER A 402 26.29 -53.97 20.88
CA SER A 402 25.62 -53.89 22.19
C SER A 402 24.12 -54.05 21.97
N GLU A 403 23.51 -54.91 22.80
CA GLU A 403 22.12 -55.36 22.85
C GLU A 403 21.10 -54.22 22.88
N GLU A 404 20.15 -54.21 21.93
CA GLU A 404 18.74 -54.60 22.10
C GLU A 404 17.93 -53.78 23.12
N VAL A 405 17.14 -52.83 22.59
CA VAL A 405 15.73 -52.69 22.99
C VAL A 405 14.92 -52.67 21.69
N GLU A 406 14.23 -53.78 21.44
CA GLU A 406 13.24 -53.92 20.37
C GLU A 406 12.04 -52.98 20.59
N ALA A 407 11.73 -52.19 19.56
CA ALA A 407 10.37 -51.81 19.26
C ALA A 407 10.19 -51.89 17.73
N GLN A 408 9.78 -53.06 17.27
CA GLN A 408 9.39 -53.31 15.89
C GLN A 408 8.14 -52.49 15.54
N GLY A 409 8.22 -51.78 14.42
CA GLY A 409 7.10 -51.07 13.83
C GLY A 409 7.45 -50.54 12.43
N ARG A 410 7.57 -51.43 11.45
CA ARG A 410 7.71 -51.10 10.03
C ARG A 410 6.54 -50.23 9.55
N GLY A 411 6.85 -49.18 8.81
CA GLY A 411 5.86 -48.40 8.06
C GLY A 411 6.42 -47.07 7.55
N VAL A 412 7.32 -47.12 6.57
CA VAL A 412 7.68 -45.96 5.74
C VAL A 412 6.49 -45.64 4.85
N ASP A 413 5.92 -44.44 4.97
CA ASP A 413 5.48 -43.56 3.86
C ASP A 413 4.53 -42.47 4.38
N ALA A 414 5.03 -41.23 4.48
CA ALA A 414 4.20 -40.04 4.48
C ALA A 414 4.88 -38.96 3.63
N VAL A 415 4.70 -39.06 2.32
CA VAL A 415 5.10 -38.05 1.35
C VAL A 415 4.10 -36.89 1.43
N CYS A 416 4.53 -35.75 1.97
CA CYS A 416 3.77 -34.51 2.05
C CYS A 416 3.82 -33.72 0.72
N CYS A 417 3.24 -34.24 -0.37
CA CYS A 417 3.03 -33.48 -1.62
C CYS A 417 1.90 -34.05 -2.50
N GLY A 418 0.77 -34.47 -1.91
CA GLY A 418 -0.40 -34.85 -2.72
C GLY A 418 -0.41 -36.27 -3.30
N LYS A 419 0.37 -37.22 -2.76
CA LYS A 419 0.11 -38.66 -2.96
C LYS A 419 0.12 -39.41 -1.63
N LYS A 420 -1.12 -39.73 -1.21
CA LYS A 420 -1.58 -40.53 -0.07
C LYS A 420 -1.16 -40.08 1.33
N VAL A 421 -2.17 -39.63 2.09
CA VAL A 421 -2.24 -39.89 3.52
C VAL A 421 -3.63 -40.43 3.81
N ALA A 422 -3.74 -41.67 4.28
CA ALA A 422 -4.98 -42.13 4.90
C ALA A 422 -5.11 -41.39 6.23
N ALA A 423 -6.05 -40.45 6.31
CA ALA A 423 -6.40 -39.82 7.57
C ALA A 423 -7.12 -40.86 8.43
N TRP A 424 -6.44 -41.43 9.42
CA TRP A 424 -7.15 -42.02 10.56
C TRP A 424 -7.64 -40.86 11.43
N ALA A 425 -8.96 -40.78 11.60
CA ALA A 425 -9.60 -39.73 12.39
C ALA A 425 -9.04 -39.69 13.81
N GLY A 426 -8.64 -38.52 14.28
CA GLY A 426 -8.25 -38.27 15.68
C GLY A 426 -6.75 -38.14 15.97
N ARG A 427 -5.85 -38.24 14.98
CA ARG A 427 -4.41 -37.94 15.19
C ARG A 427 -4.04 -36.53 14.72
N PRO A 428 -3.22 -35.78 15.49
CA PRO A 428 -2.71 -34.48 15.07
C PRO A 428 -1.82 -34.63 13.84
N LEU A 429 -1.94 -33.67 12.90
CA LEU A 429 -1.06 -33.60 11.74
C LEU A 429 0.39 -33.37 12.20
N GLN A 430 1.33 -34.09 11.60
CA GLN A 430 2.76 -33.83 11.82
C GLN A 430 3.13 -32.40 11.43
N LEU A 431 4.12 -31.83 12.13
CA LEU A 431 4.52 -30.42 12.02
C LEU A 431 4.77 -29.97 10.56
N GLY A 432 5.42 -30.81 9.75
CA GLY A 432 5.67 -30.52 8.33
C GLY A 432 4.40 -30.36 7.49
N CYS A 433 3.32 -31.08 7.82
CA CYS A 433 2.01 -30.96 7.16
C CYS A 433 1.19 -29.75 7.65
N GLN A 434 1.55 -29.18 8.80
CA GLN A 434 0.91 -27.97 9.32
C GLN A 434 1.39 -26.73 8.55
N LEU A 435 2.67 -26.74 8.14
CA LEU A 435 3.33 -25.64 7.42
C LEU A 435 3.26 -25.75 5.88
N CYS A 436 2.79 -26.89 5.34
CA CYS A 436 2.72 -27.13 3.91
C CYS A 436 1.50 -26.40 3.25
N PRO A 437 1.72 -25.51 2.24
CA PRO A 437 0.65 -24.79 1.55
C PRO A 437 -0.34 -25.67 0.79
N ASN A 438 0.08 -26.89 0.43
CA ASN A 438 -0.74 -27.88 -0.27
C ASN A 438 -1.52 -28.79 0.68
N SER A 439 -1.46 -28.56 1.99
CA SER A 439 -2.25 -29.28 2.98
C SER A 439 -3.74 -28.93 2.81
N PRO A 440 -4.67 -29.91 2.75
CA PRO A 440 -6.10 -29.64 2.51
C PRO A 440 -6.78 -28.82 3.62
N THR A 441 -6.10 -28.62 4.74
CA THR A 441 -6.55 -27.80 5.87
C THR A 441 -5.75 -26.51 6.02
N TYR A 442 -4.81 -26.20 5.11
CA TYR A 442 -3.92 -25.03 5.22
C TYR A 442 -4.69 -23.71 5.28
N TYR A 443 -5.64 -23.49 4.37
CA TYR A 443 -6.44 -22.26 4.31
C TYR A 443 -7.65 -22.23 5.27
N ARG A 444 -7.88 -23.31 6.02
CA ARG A 444 -8.93 -23.37 7.06
C ARG A 444 -8.37 -23.15 8.46
N ARG A 445 -7.05 -23.28 8.64
CA ARG A 445 -6.32 -22.77 9.79
C ARG A 445 -6.03 -21.30 9.54
#